data_AF-A0A812LAQ7-F1
#
_entry.id   AF-A0A812LAQ7-F1
#
_cell.length_a   1.000
_cell.length_b   1.000
_cell.length_c   1.000
_cell.angle_alpha   90.00
_cell.angle_beta   90.00
_cell.angle_gamma   90.00
#
_symmetry.space_group_name_H-M   'P 1'
#
loop_
_entity.id
_entity.type
_entity.pdbx_description
1 polymer ?
#
loop_
_entity_poly.entity_id
_entity_poly.type
_entity_poly.pdbx_seq_one_letter_code
_entity_poly.pdbx_strand_id
1 'polypeptide(L)'
;MVWPDKGLLATAFEEDNEVRSLFRQNKGHLLSWPSPELVGVASLKALALNVTVIKLAIRIWGQATPTPKAMSVDWLKNEVSGLHDMLCAGGKGKTVPIYVDSWGIKRLSTLAMRRWKAPIATLRDRTLHGLFREMTQAWGEEAAEPDQELDDDDDGVAPAEDDAYPDAGDAAAEDASGSAEAPAREAEDALDAELQATEQQLQILQKLILSLHCNCCLKFCLVLFV
;
A
#
# COMPACT_ATOMS: atom_id res chain seq x y z
N MET A 1 6.52 -24.34 15.64
CA MET A 1 5.89 -23.33 14.75
C MET A 1 5.89 -23.91 13.34
N VAL A 2 4.75 -23.90 12.65
CA VAL A 2 4.65 -24.42 11.28
C VAL A 2 4.78 -23.22 10.34
N TRP A 3 5.75 -23.26 9.43
CA TRP A 3 5.95 -22.23 8.42
C TRP A 3 5.23 -22.67 7.13
N PRO A 4 4.68 -21.74 6.33
CA PRO A 4 4.21 -22.06 4.98
C PRO A 4 5.34 -22.67 4.12
N ASP A 5 4.96 -23.45 3.13
CA ASP A 5 5.90 -24.00 2.15
C ASP A 5 6.69 -22.89 1.45
N LYS A 6 7.97 -23.16 1.18
CA LYS A 6 8.85 -22.20 0.50
C LYS A 6 8.37 -21.93 -0.92
N GLY A 7 8.40 -20.66 -1.32
CA GLY A 7 8.01 -20.18 -2.64
C GLY A 7 6.50 -20.03 -2.82
N LEU A 8 5.69 -20.36 -1.81
CA LEU A 8 4.23 -20.26 -1.90
C LEU A 8 3.77 -18.80 -2.03
N LEU A 9 4.36 -17.90 -1.24
CA LEU A 9 4.04 -16.47 -1.30
C LEU A 9 4.62 -15.84 -2.56
N ALA A 10 5.84 -16.22 -2.93
CA ALA A 10 6.47 -15.77 -4.16
C ALA A 10 5.61 -16.12 -5.40
N THR A 11 5.11 -17.35 -5.46
CA THR A 11 4.24 -17.82 -6.56
C THR A 11 2.92 -17.04 -6.56
N ALA A 12 2.29 -16.87 -5.40
CA ALA A 12 1.05 -16.11 -5.29
C ALA A 12 1.23 -14.63 -5.71
N PHE A 13 2.38 -14.02 -5.42
CA PHE A 13 2.70 -12.68 -5.90
C PHE A 13 2.91 -12.62 -7.41
N GLU A 14 3.51 -13.64 -8.03
CA GLU A 14 3.69 -13.67 -9.47
C GLU A 14 2.42 -14.03 -10.24
N GLU A 15 1.50 -14.79 -9.64
CA GLU A 15 0.21 -15.07 -10.26
C GLU A 15 -0.76 -13.88 -10.19
N ASP A 16 -0.54 -12.94 -9.26
CA ASP A 16 -1.40 -11.78 -9.08
C ASP A 16 -1.03 -10.62 -10.03
N ASN A 17 -1.94 -10.30 -10.95
CA ASN A 17 -1.74 -9.25 -11.95
C ASN A 17 -1.54 -7.84 -11.35
N GLU A 18 -2.17 -7.56 -10.21
CA GLU A 18 -2.09 -6.26 -9.55
C GLU A 18 -0.72 -6.11 -8.88
N VAL A 19 -0.24 -7.13 -8.19
CA VAL A 19 1.12 -7.17 -7.61
C VAL A 19 2.18 -7.00 -8.69
N ARG A 20 2.07 -7.70 -9.82
CA ARG A 20 2.99 -7.51 -10.97
C ARG A 20 2.95 -6.11 -11.56
N SER A 21 1.77 -5.50 -11.60
CA SER A 21 1.60 -4.13 -12.07
C SER A 21 2.31 -3.17 -11.12
N LEU A 22 2.04 -3.28 -9.81
CA LEU A 22 2.69 -2.49 -8.76
C LEU A 22 4.21 -2.64 -8.82
N PHE A 23 4.72 -3.86 -8.89
CA PHE A 23 6.15 -4.15 -8.96
C PHE A 23 6.83 -3.43 -10.13
N ARG A 24 6.22 -3.43 -11.32
CA ARG A 24 6.75 -2.74 -12.49
C ARG A 24 6.65 -1.22 -12.37
N GLN A 25 5.54 -0.70 -11.87
CA GLN A 25 5.34 0.74 -11.64
C GLN A 25 6.34 1.29 -10.62
N ASN A 26 6.62 0.51 -9.58
CA ASN A 26 7.58 0.82 -8.53
C ASN A 26 9.04 0.53 -8.93
N LYS A 27 9.35 0.40 -10.23
CA LYS A 27 10.72 0.18 -10.75
C LYS A 27 11.43 -1.04 -10.16
N GLY A 28 10.67 -2.10 -9.86
CA GLY A 28 11.18 -3.35 -9.32
C GLY A 28 11.21 -3.40 -7.78
N HIS A 29 10.47 -2.53 -7.10
CA HIS A 29 10.19 -2.65 -5.67
C HIS A 29 8.79 -3.23 -5.47
N LEU A 30 8.64 -4.10 -4.48
CA LEU A 30 7.33 -4.69 -4.18
C LEU A 30 6.42 -3.71 -3.43
N LEU A 31 6.99 -2.89 -2.55
CA LEU A 31 6.25 -1.93 -1.72
C LEU A 31 6.43 -0.48 -2.18
N SER A 32 5.37 0.31 -2.06
CA SER A 32 5.37 1.77 -2.21
C SER A 32 5.30 2.46 -0.84
N TRP A 33 6.01 3.58 -0.68
CA TRP A 33 6.00 4.35 0.57
C TRP A 33 5.42 5.75 0.33
N PRO A 34 4.75 6.36 1.33
CA PRO A 34 4.12 7.68 1.16
C PRO A 34 5.09 8.79 0.76
N SER A 35 6.34 8.72 1.26
CA SER A 35 7.45 9.57 0.86
C SER A 35 8.77 8.79 0.95
N PRO A 36 9.83 9.22 0.25
CA PRO A 36 11.15 8.58 0.32
C PRO A 36 11.77 8.60 1.72
N GLU A 37 11.48 9.63 2.52
CA GLU A 37 11.97 9.77 3.90
C GLU A 37 11.29 8.80 4.87
N LEU A 38 10.08 8.34 4.55
CA LEU A 38 9.29 7.43 5.36
C LEU A 38 9.42 5.96 4.92
N VAL A 39 10.44 5.62 4.12
CA VAL A 39 10.69 4.24 3.69
C VAL A 39 11.00 3.39 4.93
N GLY A 40 10.21 2.32 5.13
CA GLY A 40 10.33 1.42 6.27
C GLY A 40 9.51 1.83 7.49
N VAL A 41 8.87 3.01 7.49
CA VAL A 41 8.01 3.48 8.58
C VAL A 41 6.58 2.98 8.36
N ALA A 42 6.14 2.04 9.19
CA ALA A 42 4.80 1.48 9.09
C ALA A 42 3.75 2.48 9.57
N SER A 43 2.93 2.97 8.64
CA SER A 43 1.79 3.86 8.88
C SER A 43 0.54 3.31 8.21
N LEU A 44 -0.66 3.77 8.61
CA LEU A 44 -1.90 3.39 7.93
C LEU A 44 -1.92 3.80 6.45
N LYS A 45 -1.30 4.94 6.12
CA LYS A 45 -1.14 5.39 4.74
C LYS A 45 -0.25 4.45 3.93
N ALA A 46 0.88 4.01 4.50
CA ALA A 46 1.73 3.00 3.87
C ALA A 46 1.01 1.64 3.75
N LEU A 47 0.22 1.25 4.74
CA LEU A 47 -0.57 0.01 4.69
C LEU A 47 -1.61 0.06 3.56
N ALA A 48 -2.31 1.18 3.40
CA ALA A 48 -3.30 1.36 2.34
C ALA A 48 -2.68 1.28 0.93
N LEU A 49 -1.50 1.90 0.73
CA LEU A 49 -0.76 1.82 -0.54
C LEU A 49 -0.35 0.38 -0.90
N ASN A 50 -0.09 -0.45 0.10
CA ASN A 50 0.42 -1.81 -0.07
C ASN A 50 -0.63 -2.89 0.25
N VAL A 51 -1.91 -2.53 0.32
CA VAL A 51 -2.95 -3.39 0.86
C VAL A 51 -3.03 -4.74 0.12
N THR A 52 -2.84 -4.74 -1.20
CA THR A 52 -2.90 -5.94 -2.04
C THR A 52 -1.80 -6.94 -1.69
N VAL A 53 -0.55 -6.47 -1.57
CA VAL A 53 0.62 -7.28 -1.17
C VAL A 53 0.42 -7.84 0.24
N ILE A 54 0.03 -6.98 1.19
CA ILE A 54 -0.16 -7.38 2.59
C ILE A 54 -1.33 -8.35 2.75
N LYS A 55 -2.42 -8.18 1.98
CA LYS A 55 -3.58 -9.08 2.00
C LYS A 55 -3.21 -10.49 1.56
N LEU A 56 -2.44 -10.65 0.49
CA LEU A 56 -1.97 -11.96 0.02
C LEU A 56 -1.04 -12.61 1.04
N ALA A 57 -0.09 -11.84 1.60
CA ALA A 57 0.81 -12.34 2.64
C ALA A 57 0.05 -12.84 3.87
N ILE A 58 -0.91 -12.06 4.38
CA ILE A 58 -1.75 -12.45 5.52
C ILE A 58 -2.62 -13.66 5.19
N ARG A 59 -3.19 -13.75 3.99
CA ARG A 59 -4.02 -14.89 3.58
C ARG A 59 -3.24 -16.20 3.66
N ILE A 60 -2.03 -16.24 3.09
CA ILE A 60 -1.17 -17.42 3.14
C ILE A 60 -0.70 -17.71 4.56
N TRP A 61 -0.29 -16.66 5.29
CA TRP A 61 0.18 -16.79 6.65
C TRP A 61 -0.89 -17.31 7.62
N GLY A 62 -2.12 -16.81 7.48
CA GLY A 62 -3.27 -17.20 8.29
C GLY A 62 -3.68 -18.66 8.11
N GLN A 63 -3.41 -19.26 6.94
CA GLN A 63 -3.63 -20.70 6.73
C GLN A 63 -2.63 -21.57 7.50
N ALA A 64 -1.40 -21.10 7.68
CA ALA A 64 -0.36 -21.83 8.39
C ALA A 64 -0.39 -21.61 9.91
N THR A 65 -0.90 -20.47 10.37
CA THR A 65 -0.88 -20.09 11.79
C THR A 65 -2.29 -19.84 12.31
N PRO A 66 -2.81 -20.69 13.23
CA PRO A 66 -4.17 -20.56 13.75
C PRO A 66 -4.36 -19.33 14.64
N THR A 67 -3.26 -18.75 15.15
CA THR A 67 -3.25 -17.54 15.97
C THR A 67 -2.54 -16.40 15.25
N PRO A 68 -2.96 -15.13 15.39
CA PRO A 68 -2.26 -14.00 14.80
C PRO A 68 -0.87 -13.84 15.41
N LYS A 69 0.18 -14.15 14.63
CA LYS A 69 1.59 -13.97 15.01
C LYS A 69 2.33 -13.23 13.90
N ALA A 70 3.37 -12.50 14.26
CA ALA A 70 4.22 -11.83 13.27
C ALA A 70 4.91 -12.86 12.36
N MET A 71 5.01 -12.53 11.06
CA MET A 71 5.74 -13.34 10.10
C MET A 71 7.25 -13.27 10.37
N SER A 72 7.95 -14.40 10.20
CA SER A 72 9.41 -14.41 10.27
C SER A 72 10.01 -13.64 9.11
N VAL A 73 10.97 -12.76 9.42
CA VAL A 73 11.67 -11.98 8.40
C VAL A 73 12.50 -12.86 7.47
N ASP A 74 13.05 -13.98 7.96
CA ASP A 74 13.87 -14.86 7.14
C ASP A 74 13.04 -15.68 6.16
N TRP A 75 11.82 -16.07 6.56
CA TRP A 75 10.84 -16.63 5.62
C TRP A 75 10.50 -15.59 4.54
N LEU A 76 10.14 -14.36 4.93
CA LEU A 76 9.82 -13.29 3.99
C LEU A 76 10.97 -12.95 3.04
N LYS A 77 12.22 -12.92 3.51
CA LYS A 77 13.40 -12.70 2.63
C LYS A 77 13.48 -13.75 1.53
N ASN A 78 13.25 -15.03 1.86
CA ASN A 78 13.28 -16.11 0.86
C ASN A 78 12.16 -15.95 -0.16
N GLU A 79 10.93 -15.64 0.28
CA GLU A 79 9.78 -15.43 -0.61
C GLU A 79 9.99 -14.22 -1.54
N VAL A 80 10.40 -13.08 -0.97
CA VAL A 80 10.68 -11.87 -1.75
C VAL A 80 11.82 -12.12 -2.75
N SER A 81 12.91 -12.77 -2.32
CA SER A 81 14.01 -13.14 -3.23
C SER A 81 13.53 -14.02 -4.39
N GLY A 82 12.72 -15.04 -4.09
CA GLY A 82 12.14 -15.92 -5.11
C GLY A 82 11.27 -15.16 -6.11
N LEU A 83 10.46 -14.21 -5.65
CA LEU A 83 9.67 -13.33 -6.54
C LEU A 83 10.58 -12.52 -7.46
N HIS A 84 11.63 -11.91 -6.92
CA HIS A 84 12.58 -11.14 -7.74
C HIS A 84 13.30 -12.01 -8.77
N ASP A 85 13.69 -13.23 -8.41
CA ASP A 85 14.30 -14.16 -9.35
C ASP A 85 13.34 -14.50 -10.50
N MET A 86 12.06 -14.71 -10.20
CA MET A 86 11.02 -14.97 -11.21
C MET A 86 10.77 -13.76 -12.12
N LEU A 87 10.60 -12.57 -11.54
CA LEU A 87 10.25 -11.34 -12.27
C LEU A 87 11.43 -10.68 -12.99
N CYS A 88 12.65 -10.90 -12.51
CA CYS A 88 13.87 -10.29 -13.03
C CYS A 88 14.79 -11.29 -13.75
N ALA A 89 14.31 -12.48 -14.14
CA ALA A 89 15.07 -13.58 -14.76
C ALA A 89 15.91 -13.22 -16.01
N GLY A 90 15.84 -11.99 -16.54
CA GLY A 90 16.69 -11.49 -17.63
C GLY A 90 17.53 -10.25 -17.30
N GLY A 91 17.41 -9.68 -16.09
CA GLY A 91 18.04 -8.42 -15.69
C GLY A 91 19.36 -8.63 -14.96
N LYS A 92 20.45 -8.91 -15.67
CA LYS A 92 21.78 -8.98 -15.05
C LYS A 92 22.17 -7.63 -14.44
N GLY A 93 22.21 -7.54 -13.10
CA GLY A 93 23.06 -6.57 -12.40
C GLY A 93 22.37 -5.44 -11.62
N LYS A 94 21.05 -5.42 -11.45
CA LYS A 94 20.42 -4.47 -10.50
C LYS A 94 20.37 -5.11 -9.12
N THR A 95 21.06 -4.51 -8.15
CA THR A 95 20.91 -4.85 -6.74
C THR A 95 19.48 -4.58 -6.32
N VAL A 96 18.77 -5.64 -5.99
CA VAL A 96 17.37 -5.58 -5.59
C VAL A 96 17.27 -5.29 -4.08
N PRO A 97 16.42 -4.36 -3.64
CA PRO A 97 16.25 -4.02 -2.22
C PRO A 97 15.34 -5.01 -1.48
N ILE A 98 15.69 -6.30 -1.53
CA ILE A 98 14.97 -7.42 -0.87
C ILE A 98 14.72 -7.12 0.61
N TYR A 99 15.69 -6.49 1.27
CA TYR A 99 15.61 -6.15 2.69
C TYR A 99 14.47 -5.17 2.99
N VAL A 100 14.30 -4.13 2.16
CA VAL A 100 13.27 -3.10 2.36
C VAL A 100 11.87 -3.70 2.21
N ASP A 101 11.69 -4.56 1.21
CA ASP A 101 10.41 -5.20 0.95
C ASP A 101 10.08 -6.25 2.03
N SER A 102 11.01 -7.14 2.37
CA SER A 102 10.78 -8.17 3.41
C SER A 102 10.49 -7.56 4.79
N TRP A 103 11.25 -6.55 5.22
CA TRP A 103 10.96 -5.83 6.47
C TRP A 103 9.68 -5.00 6.39
N GLY A 104 9.40 -4.37 5.25
CA GLY A 104 8.19 -3.62 5.03
C GLY A 104 6.95 -4.50 5.17
N ILE A 105 6.95 -5.69 4.57
CA ILE A 105 5.86 -6.67 4.72
C ILE A 105 5.68 -7.03 6.19
N LYS A 106 6.76 -7.42 6.91
CA LYS A 106 6.71 -7.76 8.34
C LYS A 106 6.08 -6.62 9.16
N ARG A 107 6.56 -5.39 8.98
CA ARG A 107 6.10 -4.24 9.77
C ARG A 107 4.66 -3.85 9.45
N LEU A 108 4.28 -3.81 8.17
CA LEU A 108 2.93 -3.46 7.74
C LEU A 108 1.91 -4.54 8.13
N SER A 109 2.25 -5.83 8.01
CA SER A 109 1.37 -6.90 8.49
C SER A 109 1.19 -6.87 10.00
N THR A 110 2.26 -6.58 10.75
CA THR A 110 2.21 -6.44 12.21
C THR A 110 1.38 -5.22 12.62
N LEU A 111 1.50 -4.10 11.89
CA LEU A 111 0.61 -2.95 12.07
C LEU A 111 -0.85 -3.33 11.79
N ALA A 112 -1.12 -4.06 10.71
CA ALA A 112 -2.47 -4.54 10.40
C ALA A 112 -3.02 -5.42 11.52
N MET A 113 -2.24 -6.40 12.02
CA MET A 113 -2.61 -7.27 13.16
C MET A 113 -2.95 -6.46 14.41
N ARG A 114 -2.15 -5.45 14.75
CA ARG A 114 -2.43 -4.57 15.90
C ARG A 114 -3.71 -3.74 15.74
N ARG A 115 -3.98 -3.26 14.51
CA ARG A 115 -5.15 -2.42 14.21
C ARG A 115 -6.41 -3.22 13.92
N TRP A 116 -6.31 -4.50 13.62
CA TRP A 116 -7.44 -5.36 13.27
C TRP A 116 -8.46 -5.54 14.39
N LYS A 117 -8.01 -5.54 15.65
CA LYS A 117 -8.91 -5.55 16.82
C LYS A 117 -9.68 -4.24 17.02
N ALA A 118 -9.31 -3.15 16.36
CA ALA A 118 -10.06 -1.91 16.43
C ALA A 118 -11.40 -2.06 15.69
N PRO A 119 -12.51 -1.49 16.19
CA PRO A 119 -13.80 -1.62 15.52
C PRO A 119 -13.72 -1.13 14.07
N ILE A 120 -14.07 -2.00 13.11
CA ILE A 120 -13.98 -1.71 11.65
C ILE A 120 -14.73 -0.42 11.31
N ALA A 121 -15.85 -0.14 12.01
CA ALA A 121 -16.65 1.07 11.82
C ALA A 121 -15.90 2.39 12.08
N THR A 122 -14.78 2.36 12.82
CA THR A 122 -13.96 3.55 13.12
C THR A 122 -12.91 3.85 12.04
N LEU A 123 -12.66 2.92 11.13
CA LEU A 123 -11.68 3.13 10.06
C LEU A 123 -12.28 4.02 8.97
N ARG A 124 -11.63 5.17 8.74
CA ARG A 124 -11.99 6.07 7.65
C ARG A 124 -11.66 5.49 6.28
N ASP A 125 -10.61 4.67 6.20
CA ASP A 125 -10.10 4.11 4.95
C ASP A 125 -10.78 2.77 4.61
N ARG A 126 -11.68 2.82 3.61
CA ARG A 126 -12.44 1.65 3.15
C ARG A 126 -11.57 0.61 2.44
N THR A 127 -10.38 0.97 1.95
CA THR A 127 -9.49 0.04 1.26
C THR A 127 -9.00 -1.07 2.20
N LEU A 128 -8.84 -0.77 3.49
CA LEU A 128 -8.40 -1.70 4.52
C LEU A 128 -9.48 -2.69 4.96
N HIS A 129 -10.76 -2.45 4.64
CA HIS A 129 -11.84 -3.35 5.04
C HIS A 129 -11.68 -4.75 4.41
N GLY A 130 -11.17 -4.81 3.17
CA GLY A 130 -10.89 -6.08 2.51
C GLY A 130 -9.79 -6.87 3.22
N LEU A 131 -8.75 -6.18 3.71
CA LEU A 131 -7.67 -6.78 4.49
C LEU A 131 -8.17 -7.34 5.82
N PHE A 132 -8.93 -6.54 6.58
CA PHE A 132 -9.43 -6.97 7.89
C PHE A 132 -10.45 -8.09 7.80
N ARG A 133 -11.24 -8.15 6.73
CA ARG A 133 -12.14 -9.30 6.47
C ARG A 133 -11.36 -10.60 6.30
N GLU A 134 -10.24 -10.58 5.58
CA GLU A 134 -9.40 -11.76 5.40
C GLU A 134 -8.76 -12.19 6.73
N MET A 135 -8.35 -11.23 7.56
CA MET A 135 -7.84 -11.51 8.90
C MET A 135 -8.92 -12.13 9.80
N THR A 136 -10.14 -11.61 9.77
CA THR A 136 -11.30 -12.20 10.47
C THR A 136 -11.63 -13.60 9.95
N GLN A 137 -11.50 -13.84 8.64
CA GLN A 137 -11.70 -15.18 8.09
C GLN A 137 -10.60 -16.16 8.55
N ALA A 138 -9.36 -15.69 8.68
CA ALA A 138 -8.23 -16.52 9.09
C ALA A 138 -8.21 -16.84 10.60
N TRP A 139 -8.56 -15.87 11.45
CA TRP A 139 -8.34 -15.96 12.90
C TRP A 139 -9.61 -15.77 13.74
N GLY A 140 -10.78 -15.57 13.13
CA GLY A 140 -12.06 -15.36 13.81
C GLY A 140 -12.26 -13.91 14.28
N GLU A 141 -13.49 -13.54 14.70
CA GLU A 141 -13.80 -12.20 15.22
C GLU A 141 -13.21 -11.96 16.62
N GLU A 142 -13.14 -13.02 17.42
CA GLU A 142 -12.56 -13.04 18.77
C GLU A 142 -11.26 -13.85 18.74
N ALA A 143 -10.24 -13.38 18.01
CA ALA A 143 -8.93 -14.01 18.10
C ALA A 143 -8.51 -14.04 19.58
N ALA A 144 -8.25 -15.26 20.08
CA ALA A 144 -7.82 -15.48 21.46
C ALA A 144 -6.78 -14.41 21.83
N GLU A 145 -7.03 -13.72 22.95
CA GLU A 145 -6.01 -12.86 23.55
C GLU A 145 -4.72 -13.68 23.57
N PRO A 146 -3.62 -13.20 22.96
CA PRO A 146 -2.39 -13.94 22.99
C PRO A 146 -2.07 -14.15 24.46
N ASP A 147 -2.06 -15.42 24.90
CA ASP A 147 -1.54 -15.77 26.21
C ASP A 147 -0.21 -15.03 26.34
N GLN A 148 -0.12 -14.13 27.32
CA GLN A 148 0.96 -13.14 27.50
C GLN A 148 2.35 -13.77 27.75
N GLU A 149 2.51 -15.06 27.47
CA GLU A 149 3.74 -15.82 27.52
C GLU A 149 4.38 -15.86 26.12
N LEU A 150 4.93 -14.75 25.64
CA LEU A 150 5.87 -14.78 24.53
C LEU A 150 7.10 -13.94 24.88
N ASP A 151 8.18 -14.69 25.12
CA ASP A 151 9.53 -14.29 25.47
C ASP A 151 10.01 -12.99 24.79
N ASP A 152 10.41 -12.03 25.63
CA ASP A 152 11.00 -10.72 25.35
C ASP A 152 12.43 -10.80 24.76
N ASP A 153 12.60 -11.49 23.62
CA ASP A 153 13.88 -11.48 22.86
C ASP A 153 13.79 -10.70 21.53
N ASP A 154 12.73 -9.91 21.27
CA ASP A 154 12.63 -9.05 20.08
C ASP A 154 13.17 -7.64 20.39
N ASP A 155 14.43 -7.43 20.02
CA ASP A 155 15.20 -6.19 20.03
C ASP A 155 14.35 -4.90 20.04
N GLY A 156 14.34 -4.24 21.20
CA GLY A 156 13.80 -2.90 21.49
C GLY A 156 13.50 -2.00 20.29
N VAL A 157 12.37 -2.24 19.63
CA VAL A 157 11.73 -1.21 18.81
C VAL A 157 11.02 -0.32 19.80
N ALA A 158 11.60 0.87 20.02
CA ALA A 158 11.00 1.90 20.85
C ALA A 158 9.50 1.99 20.58
N PRO A 159 8.66 2.05 21.64
CA PRO A 159 7.22 2.17 21.46
C PRO A 159 6.98 3.29 20.46
N ALA A 160 6.23 2.98 19.40
CA ALA A 160 5.75 4.00 18.49
C ALA A 160 4.95 4.95 19.36
N GLU A 161 5.58 6.05 19.77
CA GLU A 161 4.93 7.18 20.39
C GLU A 161 3.78 7.51 19.44
N ASP A 162 2.56 7.42 19.97
CA ASP A 162 1.36 7.77 19.23
C ASP A 162 1.65 9.08 18.51
N ASP A 163 1.56 9.05 17.17
CA ASP A 163 1.54 10.21 16.29
C ASP A 163 0.31 11.06 16.66
N ALA A 164 0.34 11.67 17.85
CA ALA A 164 -0.33 12.91 18.13
C ALA A 164 0.23 13.87 17.09
N TYR A 165 -0.56 14.07 16.03
CA TYR A 165 -0.38 15.17 15.10
C TYR A 165 0.15 16.37 15.90
N PRO A 166 1.34 16.92 15.59
CA PRO A 166 1.76 18.15 16.23
C PRO A 166 0.67 19.17 15.93
N ASP A 167 -0.08 19.52 16.98
CA ASP A 167 -0.90 20.72 17.01
C ASP A 167 0.07 21.84 16.65
N ALA A 168 -0.20 22.52 15.54
CA ALA A 168 0.64 23.57 15.00
C ALA A 168 0.60 24.72 16.00
N GLY A 169 1.44 24.62 17.02
CA GLY A 169 1.66 25.62 18.04
C GLY A 169 2.10 26.90 17.36
N ASP A 170 1.23 27.89 17.55
CA ASP A 170 1.36 29.29 17.15
C ASP A 170 2.68 29.87 17.72
N ALA A 171 3.77 29.69 16.98
CA ALA A 171 5.07 30.25 17.34
C ALA A 171 5.09 31.70 16.87
N ALA A 172 4.96 32.60 17.84
CA ALA A 172 5.14 34.04 17.70
C ALA A 172 6.40 34.36 16.88
N ALA A 173 6.17 34.86 15.66
CA ALA A 173 7.22 35.37 14.79
C ALA A 173 7.73 36.70 15.35
N GLU A 174 9.02 36.72 15.69
CA GLU A 174 9.76 37.96 15.86
C GLU A 174 9.94 38.67 14.52
N ASP A 175 9.85 39.99 14.62
CA ASP A 175 9.73 40.99 13.59
C ASP A 175 11.03 41.10 12.76
N ALA A 176 11.01 40.55 11.55
CA ALA A 176 12.04 40.75 10.54
C ALA A 176 11.40 41.26 9.25
N SER A 177 11.18 42.58 9.22
CA SER A 177 10.77 43.34 8.03
C SER A 177 11.84 43.28 6.94
N GLY A 178 11.68 42.32 6.02
CA GLY A 178 12.44 42.18 4.78
C GLY A 178 11.48 41.86 3.64
N SER A 179 11.17 42.87 2.84
CA SER A 179 10.27 42.79 1.68
C SER A 179 10.75 41.75 0.65
N ALA A 180 10.07 40.60 0.62
CA ALA A 180 10.27 39.52 -0.36
C ALA A 180 8.91 38.90 -0.75
N GLU A 181 7.99 39.75 -1.23
CA GLU A 181 6.60 39.38 -1.55
C GLU A 181 6.38 39.01 -3.04
N ALA A 182 7.44 38.56 -3.73
CA ALA A 182 7.41 38.29 -5.17
C ALA A 182 7.32 36.80 -5.58
N PRO A 183 7.96 35.81 -4.91
CA PRO A 183 8.02 34.45 -5.47
C PRO A 183 6.82 33.54 -5.13
N ALA A 184 5.93 33.93 -4.21
CA ALA A 184 4.81 33.07 -3.82
C ALA A 184 3.64 33.09 -4.83
N ARG A 185 3.41 34.21 -5.51
CA ARG A 185 2.33 34.33 -6.51
C ARG A 185 2.58 33.51 -7.78
N GLU A 186 3.84 33.41 -8.20
CA GLU A 186 4.19 32.64 -9.41
C GLU A 186 3.97 31.12 -9.24
N ALA A 187 4.03 30.61 -8.01
CA ALA A 187 3.80 29.19 -7.74
C ALA A 187 2.30 28.81 -7.75
N GLU A 188 1.42 29.72 -7.30
CA GLU A 188 -0.03 29.51 -7.32
C GLU A 188 -0.59 29.53 -8.76
N ASP A 189 -0.12 30.46 -9.58
CA ASP A 189 -0.52 30.57 -11.00
C ASP A 189 -0.13 29.33 -11.83
N ALA A 190 1.00 28.70 -11.51
CA ALA A 190 1.45 27.47 -12.18
C ALA A 190 0.55 26.27 -11.85
N LEU A 191 0.08 26.17 -10.60
CA LEU A 191 -0.79 25.08 -10.16
C LEU A 191 -2.19 25.19 -10.80
N ASP A 192 -2.72 26.41 -10.88
CA ASP A 192 -4.02 26.68 -11.52
C ASP A 192 -3.99 26.39 -13.03
N ALA A 193 -2.86 26.64 -13.70
CA ALA A 193 -2.67 26.31 -15.11
C ALA A 193 -2.67 24.78 -15.35
N GLU A 194 -2.01 24.00 -14.49
CA GLU A 194 -2.05 22.54 -14.57
C GLU A 194 -3.45 21.98 -14.31
N LEU A 195 -4.16 22.52 -13.31
CA LEU A 195 -5.53 22.13 -13.01
C LEU A 195 -6.46 22.37 -14.21
N GLN A 196 -6.41 23.55 -14.82
CA GLN A 196 -7.20 23.86 -16.01
C GLN A 196 -6.87 22.95 -17.21
N ALA A 197 -5.59 22.60 -17.39
CA ALA A 197 -5.18 21.68 -18.45
C ALA A 197 -5.79 20.27 -18.24
N THR A 198 -5.82 19.78 -17.01
CA THR A 198 -6.43 18.48 -16.70
C THR A 198 -7.95 18.49 -16.86
N GLU A 199 -8.64 19.56 -16.47
CA GLU A 199 -10.08 19.72 -16.68
C GLU A 199 -10.44 19.73 -18.17
N GLN A 200 -9.64 20.40 -19.00
CA GLN A 200 -9.83 20.39 -20.45
C GLN A 200 -9.66 18.98 -21.04
N GLN A 201 -8.67 18.21 -20.58
CA GLN A 201 -8.48 16.82 -21.03
C GLN A 201 -9.67 15.93 -20.65
N LEU A 202 -10.21 16.08 -19.45
CA LEU A 202 -11.40 15.34 -19.01
C LEU A 202 -12.63 15.68 -19.86
N GLN A 203 -12.84 16.96 -20.20
CA GLN A 203 -13.93 17.36 -21.09
C GLN A 203 -13.79 16.77 -22.51
N ILE A 204 -12.57 16.67 -23.03
CA ILE A 204 -12.29 16.04 -24.33
C ILE A 204 -12.63 14.55 -24.28
N LEU A 205 -12.18 13.83 -23.25
CA LEU A 205 -12.48 12.41 -23.07
C LEU A 205 -13.99 12.15 -22.94
N GLN A 206 -14.70 13.00 -22.18
CA GLN A 206 -16.15 12.88 -22.03
C GLN A 206 -16.88 13.06 -23.36
N LYS A 207 -16.47 14.02 -24.20
CA LYS A 207 -17.01 14.22 -25.56
C LYS A 207 -16.74 13.02 -26.47
N LEU A 208 -15.55 12.43 -26.40
CA LEU A 208 -15.20 11.23 -27.18
C LEU A 208 -16.05 10.02 -26.79
N ILE A 209 -16.25 9.80 -25.48
CA ILE A 209 -17.12 8.72 -24.98
C ILE A 209 -18.56 8.91 -25.46
N LEU A 210 -19.10 10.13 -25.43
CA LEU A 210 -20.44 10.45 -25.94
C LEU A 210 -20.54 10.21 -27.47
N SER A 211 -19.50 10.59 -28.22
CA SER A 211 -19.45 10.38 -29.67
C SER A 211 -19.41 8.88 -30.04
N LEU A 212 -18.65 8.08 -29.29
CA LEU A 212 -18.59 6.63 -29.45
C LEU A 212 -19.93 5.96 -29.16
N HIS A 213 -20.62 6.36 -28.09
CA HIS A 213 -21.96 5.85 -27.80
C HIS A 213 -22.96 6.16 -28.92
N CYS A 214 -22.92 7.37 -29.47
CA CYS A 214 -23.82 7.77 -30.56
C CYS A 214 -23.56 6.95 -31.84
N ASN A 215 -22.29 6.71 -32.19
CA ASN A 215 -21.91 5.89 -33.33
C ASN A 215 -22.26 4.40 -33.16
N CYS A 216 -22.14 3.85 -31.95
CA CYS A 216 -22.54 2.47 -31.66
C CYS A 216 -24.06 2.29 -31.76
N CYS A 217 -24.85 3.24 -31.24
CA CYS A 217 -26.30 3.22 -31.38
C CYS A 217 -26.75 3.30 -32.85
N LEU A 218 -26.13 4.14 -33.68
CA LEU A 218 -26.44 4.22 -35.11
C LEU A 218 -26.15 2.91 -35.85
N LYS A 219 -25.00 2.28 -35.57
CA LYS A 219 -24.66 0.97 -36.19
C LYS A 219 -25.62 -0.13 -35.75
N PHE A 220 -26.05 -0.15 -34.49
CA PHE A 220 -27.00 -1.15 -34.00
C PHE A 220 -28.40 -0.98 -34.61
N CYS A 221 -28.86 0.25 -34.79
CA CYS A 221 -30.14 0.51 -35.45
C CYS A 221 -30.14 0.14 -36.95
N LEU A 222 -29.01 0.29 -37.64
CA LEU A 222 -28.89 -0.06 -39.07
C LEU A 222 -28.91 -1.58 -39.32
N VAL A 223 -28.46 -2.39 -38.37
CA VAL A 223 -28.48 -3.86 -38.48
C VAL A 223 -29.86 -4.46 -38.19
N LEU A 224 -30.73 -3.74 -37.47
CA LEU A 224 -32.08 -4.20 -37.14
C LEU A 224 -33.14 -3.86 -38.21
N PHE A 225 -32.78 -3.12 -39.26
CA PHE A 225 -33.70 -2.65 -40.31
C PHE A 225 -33.40 -3.20 -41.72
N VAL A 226 -32.51 -4.19 -41.83
CA VAL A 226 -32.24 -4.96 -43.07
C VAL A 226 -32.67 -6.40 -42.88
#